data_AF-A0A9P6R488-F1
#
_entry.id   AF-A0A9P6R488-F1
#
_cell.length_a   1.000
_cell.length_b   1.000
_cell.length_c   1.000
_cell.angle_alpha   90.00
_cell.angle_beta   90.00
_cell.angle_gamma   90.00
#
_symmetry.space_group_name_H-M   'P 1'
#
loop_
_entity.id
_entity.type
_entity.pdbx_description
1 polymer ?
#
loop_
_entity_poly.entity_id
_entity_poly.type
_entity_poly.pdbx_seq_one_letter_code
_entity_poly.pdbx_strand_id
1 'polypeptide(L)'
;MSAAAAHAANKAPSLFKTWFRVEVIPIYAVLGAAIGGAGWYVARLARGPDVTWDRKNNPHPWLHIDQDTQLKLMTVREGQGFTKSYSRDRL
;
A
#
# COMPACT_ATOMS: atom_id res chain seq x y z
N MET A 1 -3.08 -57.90 -37.21
CA MET A 1 -2.15 -57.64 -36.09
C MET A 1 -2.17 -56.15 -35.85
N SER A 2 -2.83 -55.71 -34.77
CA SER A 2 -3.05 -54.31 -34.43
C SER A 2 -1.92 -53.79 -33.55
N ALA A 3 -1.39 -52.60 -33.85
CA ALA A 3 -0.63 -51.80 -32.90
C ALA A 3 -1.08 -50.35 -33.06
N ALA A 4 -2.23 -50.04 -32.44
CA ALA A 4 -2.70 -48.68 -32.31
C ALA A 4 -1.82 -47.91 -31.31
N ALA A 5 -1.22 -46.85 -31.82
CA ALA A 5 -0.72 -45.65 -31.17
C ALA A 5 -0.92 -45.53 -29.65
N ALA A 6 0.18 -45.55 -28.90
CA ALA A 6 0.24 -44.93 -27.57
C ALA A 6 0.86 -43.54 -27.72
N HIS A 7 0.03 -42.53 -27.96
CA HIS A 7 0.47 -41.13 -27.85
C HIS A 7 0.56 -40.77 -26.37
N ALA A 8 1.77 -40.49 -25.89
CA ALA A 8 2.02 -40.14 -24.49
C ALA A 8 1.27 -38.86 -24.13
N ALA A 9 0.32 -38.97 -23.19
CA ALA A 9 -0.42 -37.83 -22.68
C ALA A 9 0.51 -36.94 -21.82
N ASN A 10 0.99 -35.83 -22.40
CA ASN A 10 1.69 -34.79 -21.64
C ASN A 10 0.71 -34.20 -20.61
N LYS A 11 0.96 -34.43 -19.32
CA LYS A 11 0.17 -33.85 -18.24
C LYS A 11 0.31 -32.32 -18.30
N ALA A 12 -0.80 -31.62 -18.52
CA ALA A 12 -0.82 -30.16 -18.50
C ALA A 12 -0.25 -29.64 -17.17
N PRO A 13 0.59 -28.59 -17.18
CA PRO A 13 1.19 -28.08 -15.96
C PRO A 13 0.08 -27.58 -15.02
N SER A 14 0.14 -28.04 -13.76
CA SER A 14 -0.72 -27.56 -12.69
C SER A 14 -0.68 -26.03 -12.62
N LEU A 15 -1.85 -25.40 -12.46
CA LEU A 15 -1.98 -23.95 -12.38
C LEU A 15 -1.04 -23.38 -11.30
N PHE A 16 -0.96 -24.00 -10.13
CA PHE A 16 -0.06 -23.58 -9.06
C PHE A 16 1.43 -23.56 -9.47
N LYS A 17 1.86 -24.47 -10.36
CA LYS A 17 3.24 -24.49 -10.86
C LYS A 17 3.55 -23.32 -11.80
N THR A 18 2.53 -22.81 -12.49
CA THR A 18 2.66 -21.66 -13.39
C THR A 18 2.62 -20.34 -12.64
N TRP A 19 1.76 -20.23 -11.63
CA TRP A 19 1.60 -19.01 -10.82
C TRP A 19 2.70 -18.81 -9.77
N PHE A 20 3.37 -19.88 -9.32
CA PHE A 20 4.47 -19.82 -8.32
C PHE A 20 5.84 -20.20 -8.91
N ARG A 21 6.13 -19.81 -10.15
CA ARG A 21 7.49 -19.94 -10.70
C ARG A 21 8.44 -18.97 -9.98
N VAL A 22 9.63 -19.45 -9.61
CA VAL A 22 10.65 -18.65 -8.90
C VAL A 22 11.00 -17.37 -9.64
N GLU A 23 10.99 -17.41 -10.98
CA GLU A 23 11.24 -16.27 -11.87
C GLU A 23 10.20 -15.13 -11.73
N VAL A 24 8.98 -15.44 -11.27
CA VAL A 24 7.86 -14.47 -11.18
C VAL A 24 7.76 -13.85 -9.78
N ILE A 25 8.40 -14.46 -8.76
CA ILE A 25 8.41 -13.96 -7.38
C ILE A 25 8.86 -12.48 -7.28
N PRO A 26 9.92 -12.03 -7.98
CA PRO A 26 10.33 -10.62 -7.93
C PRO A 26 9.26 -9.65 -8.45
N ILE A 27 8.49 -10.07 -9.47
CA ILE A 27 7.42 -9.24 -10.06
C ILE A 27 6.29 -9.06 -9.05
N TYR A 28 5.87 -10.14 -8.38
CA TYR A 28 4.85 -10.05 -7.33
C TYR A 28 5.31 -9.23 -6.13
N ALA A 29 6.59 -9.29 -5.77
CA ALA A 29 7.13 -8.48 -4.69
C ALA A 29 7.05 -6.98 -5.01
N VAL A 30 7.48 -6.56 -6.20
CA VAL A 30 7.41 -5.15 -6.63
C VAL A 30 5.97 -4.69 -6.77
N LEU A 31 5.10 -5.51 -7.35
CA LEU A 31 3.68 -5.19 -7.49
C LEU A 31 2.99 -5.05 -6.12
N GLY A 32 3.25 -6.00 -5.21
CA GLY A 32 2.74 -5.96 -3.85
C GLY A 32 3.22 -4.73 -3.09
N ALA A 33 4.52 -4.39 -3.20
CA ALA A 33 5.08 -3.19 -2.61
C ALA A 33 4.47 -1.91 -3.21
N ALA A 34 4.24 -1.86 -4.53
CA ALA A 34 3.63 -0.72 -5.20
C ALA A 34 2.18 -0.50 -4.76
N ILE A 35 1.34 -1.53 -4.80
CA ILE A 35 -0.07 -1.43 -4.39
C ILE A 35 -0.16 -1.15 -2.88
N GLY A 36 0.66 -1.83 -2.07
CA GLY A 36 0.72 -1.62 -0.63
C GLY A 36 1.16 -0.19 -0.27
N GLY A 37 2.22 0.31 -0.91
CA GLY A 37 2.73 1.66 -0.73
C GLY A 37 1.74 2.73 -1.18
N ALA A 38 1.08 2.53 -2.33
CA ALA A 38 0.04 3.44 -2.82
C ALA A 38 -1.17 3.47 -1.87
N GLY A 39 -1.65 2.30 -1.44
CA GLY A 39 -2.76 2.20 -0.49
C GLY A 39 -2.42 2.84 0.86
N TRP A 40 -1.22 2.59 1.38
CA TRP A 40 -0.73 3.23 2.61
C TRP A 40 -0.67 4.75 2.47
N TYR A 41 -0.14 5.26 1.35
CA TYR A 41 0.02 6.70 1.17
C TYR A 41 -1.33 7.41 1.00
N VAL A 42 -2.28 6.82 0.26
CA VAL A 42 -3.65 7.33 0.16
C VAL A 42 -4.33 7.32 1.53
N ALA A 43 -4.17 6.26 2.33
CA ALA A 43 -4.71 6.21 3.69
C ALA A 43 -4.11 7.31 4.58
N ARG A 44 -2.81 7.62 4.44
CA ARG A 44 -2.16 8.74 5.11
C ARG A 44 -2.67 10.11 4.64
N LEU A 45 -2.94 10.29 3.35
CA LEU A 45 -3.45 11.55 2.80
C LEU A 45 -4.93 11.79 3.12
N ALA A 46 -5.75 10.74 3.03
CA ALA A 46 -7.09 10.70 3.59
C ALA A 46 -7.04 11.11 5.06
N ARG A 47 -5.91 10.81 5.73
CA ARG A 47 -5.51 11.21 7.07
C ARG A 47 -5.01 12.64 7.32
N GLY A 48 -5.13 13.54 6.36
CA GLY A 48 -4.72 14.95 6.52
C GLY A 48 -5.72 15.83 7.28
N PRO A 49 -5.26 17.00 7.78
CA PRO A 49 -6.13 18.01 8.40
C PRO A 49 -7.03 18.75 7.40
N ASP A 50 -6.73 18.68 6.10
CA ASP A 50 -7.55 19.29 5.04
C ASP A 50 -8.80 18.44 4.71
N VAL A 51 -8.88 17.23 5.24
CA VAL A 51 -9.95 16.27 4.95
C VAL A 51 -10.87 16.11 6.15
N THR A 52 -12.11 16.60 6.03
CA THR A 52 -13.16 16.46 7.04
C THR A 52 -13.97 15.19 6.84
N TRP A 53 -13.82 14.23 7.76
CA TRP A 53 -14.59 12.98 7.80
C TRP A 53 -15.82 13.13 8.70
N ASP A 54 -15.65 13.54 9.96
CA ASP A 54 -16.74 13.91 10.86
C ASP A 54 -17.15 15.38 10.71
N ARG A 55 -18.22 15.62 9.96
CA ARG A 55 -18.80 16.97 9.78
C ARG A 55 -19.64 17.47 10.95
N LYS A 56 -19.98 16.61 11.91
CA LYS A 56 -20.88 16.95 13.03
C LYS A 56 -20.10 17.32 14.29
N ASN A 57 -19.15 16.49 14.71
CA ASN A 57 -18.40 16.74 15.95
C ASN A 57 -17.03 17.38 15.71
N ASN A 58 -16.48 17.31 14.49
CA ASN A 58 -15.19 17.91 14.15
C ASN A 58 -15.18 18.52 12.73
N PRO A 59 -16.05 19.52 12.44
CA PRO A 59 -16.18 20.09 11.10
C PRO A 59 -14.90 20.79 10.59
N HIS A 60 -14.04 21.24 11.51
CA HIS A 60 -12.84 22.03 11.24
C HIS A 60 -11.58 21.39 11.85
N PRO A 61 -11.13 20.24 11.32
CA PRO A 61 -10.00 19.50 11.89
C PRO A 61 -8.69 20.31 11.96
N TRP A 62 -8.52 21.30 11.08
CA TRP A 62 -7.35 22.18 11.07
C TRP A 62 -7.23 23.10 12.29
N LEU A 63 -8.30 23.32 13.06
CA LEU A 63 -8.25 24.15 14.28
C LEU A 63 -7.53 23.46 15.45
N HIS A 64 -7.26 22.16 15.36
CA HIS A 64 -6.67 21.36 16.42
C HIS A 64 -5.18 21.02 16.18
N ILE A 65 -4.49 21.83 15.37
CA ILE A 65 -3.08 21.66 15.05
C ILE A 65 -2.26 22.70 15.81
N ASP A 66 -1.31 22.25 16.63
CA ASP A 66 -0.36 23.15 17.28
C ASP A 66 0.67 23.66 16.26
N GLN A 67 1.16 24.89 16.45
CA GLN A 67 2.18 25.51 15.60
C GLN A 67 3.48 24.70 15.48
N ASP A 68 3.81 23.90 16.50
CA ASP A 68 5.00 23.06 16.55
C ASP A 68 4.74 21.61 16.08
N THR A 69 3.76 21.43 15.20
CA THR A 69 3.38 20.12 14.65
C THR A 69 3.79 19.98 13.19
N GLN A 70 4.58 18.95 12.90
CA GLN A 70 4.94 18.60 11.54
C GLN A 70 3.77 17.89 10.82
N LEU A 71 3.18 18.59 9.85
CA LEU A 71 2.14 18.04 8.97
C LEU A 71 2.72 17.24 7.79
N LYS A 72 3.94 17.60 7.36
CA LYS A 72 4.63 16.96 6.23
C LYS A 72 5.10 15.57 6.64
N LEU A 73 5.11 14.65 5.67
CA LEU A 73 5.57 13.28 5.89
C LEU A 73 6.99 13.23 6.46
N MET A 74 7.88 14.09 5.95
CA MET A 74 9.26 14.17 6.40
C MET A 74 9.84 15.57 6.18
N THR A 75 10.81 15.92 7.00
CA THR A 75 11.70 17.07 6.82
C THR A 75 13.07 16.56 6.42
N VAL A 76 13.55 16.95 5.24
CA VAL A 76 14.83 16.46 4.69
C VAL A 76 16.03 17.22 5.29
N ARG A 77 15.81 18.45 5.76
CA ARG A 77 16.87 19.28 6.35
C ARG A 77 16.94 19.04 7.86
N GLU A 78 18.12 18.66 8.32
CA GLU A 78 18.43 18.53 9.74
C GLU A 78 18.30 19.88 10.45
N GLY A 79 17.67 19.91 11.63
CA GLY A 79 17.40 21.14 12.38
C GLY A 79 16.22 22.00 11.89
N GLN A 80 15.44 21.53 10.90
CA GLN A 80 14.20 22.17 10.44
C GLN A 80 12.94 21.35 10.77
N GLY A 81 13.11 20.30 11.57
CA GLY A 81 12.00 19.48 12.08
C GLY A 81 11.22 20.23 13.15
N PHE A 82 9.91 20.00 13.21
CA PHE A 82 9.10 20.41 14.34
C PHE A 82 9.25 19.41 15.49
N THR A 83 8.92 19.79 16.72
CA THR A 83 9.09 18.88 17.86
C THR A 83 8.03 17.77 17.90
N LYS A 84 6.84 18.01 17.32
CA LYS A 84 5.73 17.05 17.28
C LYS A 84 5.47 16.54 15.87
N SER A 85 5.03 15.29 15.78
CA SER A 85 4.49 14.70 14.54
C SER A 85 2.98 14.72 14.56
N TYR A 86 2.36 15.05 13.42
CA TYR A 86 0.90 15.04 13.31
C TYR A 86 0.32 13.63 13.43
N SER A 87 -0.61 13.45 14.37
CA SER A 87 -1.48 12.27 14.47
C SER A 87 -2.94 12.73 14.49
N ARG A 88 -3.83 11.90 13.94
CA ARG A 88 -5.28 12.12 14.06
C ARG A 88 -6.00 10.84 14.48
N ASP A 89 -6.58 10.91 15.67
CA ASP A 89 -7.37 9.80 16.23
C ASP A 89 -8.88 10.02 16.03
N ARG A 90 -9.27 11.29 15.80
CA ARG A 90 -10.66 11.71 15.57
C ARG A 90 -10.92 11.76 14.07
N LEU A 91 -11.55 10.71 13.55
CA LEU A 91 -12.03 10.59 12.17
C LEU A 91 -13.52 10.91 12.12
#